data_AF-A0A6U8UE33-F1
#
_entry.id   AF-A0A6U8UE33-F1
#
_cell.length_a   1.000
_cell.length_b   1.000
_cell.length_c   1.000
_cell.angle_alpha   90.00
_cell.angle_beta   90.00
_cell.angle_gamma   90.00
#
_symmetry.space_group_name_H-M   'P 1'
#
loop_
_entity.id
_entity.type
_entity.pdbx_description
1 polymer ?
#
loop_
_entity_poly.entity_id
_entity_poly.type
_entity_poly.pdbx_seq_one_letter_code
_entity_poly.pdbx_strand_id
1 'polypeptide(L)'
;MMVAVFRCATSNPLHMPAEGLWCAPGFRLDAEPPATRLIEDSAAASLGAFRIRSLLSRREAEGFVRAADAMGFTRSASDSDTERRNGALSWALHDPLREALSARIAPFVPRAICSHSGEAAPERRAEMLRAEAARRALLGGGGSAGGGGEPWVRRCDGAPEGTYRYEGLNARCRVYRYEPGGSDRFAPHFDECWPGSTLALKGTGGGEEATLVYDGWTYGADATATWQWGPRDRVSHLSVLVYLNDGFPGGETALLQEDGGGGGSVCVAPSAGDALCFGQSFALGRPGVCPSERALLHEGRPVAAAPPRASATTRAPTRRERRRSGRRGGVRAADAPPPPAKIVMRSDLLYWIPPPES
;
A
#
# COMPACT_ATOMS: atom_id res chain seq x y z
N MET A 1 5.23 -11.83 22.43
CA MET A 1 4.69 -10.77 23.31
C MET A 1 3.44 -10.22 22.65
N MET A 2 2.31 -10.15 23.36
CA MET A 2 1.07 -9.58 22.82
C MET A 2 1.29 -8.07 22.64
N VAL A 3 0.98 -7.54 21.45
CA VAL A 3 1.04 -6.11 21.18
C VAL A 3 -0.23 -5.48 21.75
N ALA A 4 -0.10 -4.53 22.67
CA ALA A 4 -1.24 -3.76 23.14
C ALA A 4 -1.78 -2.87 22.01
N VAL A 5 -3.11 -2.90 21.82
CA VAL A 5 -3.82 -2.13 20.81
C VAL A 5 -4.89 -1.27 21.47
N PHE A 6 -5.10 -0.07 20.95
CA PHE A 6 -6.02 0.92 21.53
C PHE A 6 -6.95 1.47 20.47
N ARG A 7 -8.19 1.74 20.86
CA ARG A 7 -9.10 2.53 20.02
C ARG A 7 -8.56 3.95 19.93
N CYS A 8 -8.60 4.49 18.73
CA CYS A 8 -8.15 5.83 18.42
C CYS A 8 -9.36 6.69 18.06
N ALA A 9 -9.49 7.85 18.70
CA ALA A 9 -10.45 8.87 18.32
C ALA A 9 -9.91 9.69 17.14
N THR A 10 -10.79 10.43 16.47
CA THR A 10 -10.41 11.31 15.35
C THR A 10 -10.68 12.75 15.72
N SER A 11 -9.79 13.68 15.40
CA SER A 11 -10.09 15.11 15.54
C SER A 11 -11.14 15.61 14.54
N ASN A 12 -11.42 14.85 13.47
CA ASN A 12 -12.36 15.21 12.41
C ASN A 12 -13.35 14.05 12.12
N PRO A 13 -14.60 14.11 12.62
CA PRO A 13 -15.57 13.02 12.46
C PRO A 13 -16.15 12.90 11.05
N LEU A 14 -16.02 13.93 10.20
CA LEU A 14 -16.57 13.93 8.83
C LEU A 14 -15.84 12.97 7.87
N HIS A 15 -14.66 12.47 8.27
CA HIS A 15 -13.77 11.73 7.37
C HIS A 15 -13.73 10.22 7.63
N MET A 16 -14.54 9.71 8.56
CA MET A 16 -14.50 8.31 8.95
C MET A 16 -15.87 7.63 8.90
N PRO A 17 -15.96 6.44 8.25
CA PRO A 17 -17.11 5.58 8.45
C PRO A 17 -17.19 5.14 9.92
N ALA A 18 -18.35 4.63 10.36
CA ALA A 18 -18.59 4.13 11.72
C ALA A 18 -17.64 2.99 12.19
N GLU A 19 -16.75 2.51 11.32
CA GLU A 19 -15.70 1.56 11.63
C GLU A 19 -14.63 2.21 12.53
N GLY A 20 -14.44 1.69 13.75
CA GLY A 20 -13.49 2.31 14.68
C GLY A 20 -12.03 2.19 14.23
N LEU A 21 -11.28 3.27 14.43
CA LEU A 21 -9.84 3.40 14.18
C LEU A 21 -9.03 2.81 15.35
N TRP A 22 -7.88 2.22 15.05
CA TRP A 22 -7.00 1.60 16.04
C TRP A 22 -5.57 2.12 15.97
N CYS A 23 -4.80 1.89 17.02
CA CYS A 23 -3.35 2.09 17.02
C CYS A 23 -2.65 1.03 17.89
N ALA A 24 -1.33 0.89 17.71
CA ALA A 24 -0.47 0.03 18.52
C ALA A 24 0.81 0.78 18.94
N PRO A 25 0.75 1.65 19.97
CA PRO A 25 1.85 2.53 20.39
C PRO A 25 3.11 1.80 20.85
N GLY A 26 3.04 0.50 21.16
CA GLY A 26 4.18 -0.33 21.58
C GLY A 26 4.79 -1.20 20.47
N PHE A 27 4.17 -1.27 19.28
CA PHE A 27 4.70 -2.06 18.18
C PHE A 27 5.90 -1.35 17.54
N ARG A 28 7.00 -2.05 17.29
CA ARG A 28 8.22 -1.48 16.70
C ARG A 28 8.78 -2.43 15.64
N LEU A 29 9.48 -1.85 14.67
CA LEU A 29 10.34 -2.58 13.76
C LEU A 29 11.65 -2.97 14.45
N ASP A 30 12.37 -3.89 13.83
CA ASP A 30 13.70 -4.27 14.26
C ASP A 30 14.67 -3.11 14.04
N ALA A 31 15.62 -2.96 14.98
CA ALA A 31 16.60 -1.87 14.95
C ALA A 31 17.49 -1.94 13.71
N GLU A 32 17.86 -3.15 13.30
CA GLU A 32 18.58 -3.39 12.05
C GLU A 32 17.56 -3.65 10.92
N PRO A 33 17.49 -2.77 9.91
CA PRO A 33 16.60 -2.99 8.78
C PRO A 33 17.10 -4.16 7.91
N PRO A 34 16.19 -4.90 7.25
CA PRO A 34 16.58 -5.85 6.22
C PRO A 34 17.32 -5.17 5.07
N ALA A 35 18.00 -5.95 4.22
CA ALA A 35 18.65 -5.47 3.01
C ALA A 35 17.63 -5.06 1.93
N THR A 36 16.94 -3.94 2.17
CA THR A 36 15.90 -3.40 1.30
C THR A 36 16.49 -2.93 -0.03
N ARG A 37 15.82 -3.23 -1.14
CA ARG A 37 16.25 -2.79 -2.48
C ARG A 37 15.07 -2.55 -3.41
N LEU A 38 15.25 -1.65 -4.37
CA LEU A 38 14.32 -1.46 -5.46
C LEU A 38 14.40 -2.65 -6.43
N ILE A 39 13.25 -3.10 -6.91
CA ILE A 39 13.11 -4.06 -8.01
C ILE A 39 12.37 -3.36 -9.14
N GLU A 40 13.07 -3.22 -10.26
CA GLU A 40 12.50 -2.75 -11.51
C GLU A 40 11.91 -3.97 -12.24
N ASP A 41 10.63 -4.25 -12.01
CA ASP A 41 9.86 -5.14 -12.88
C ASP A 41 9.45 -4.32 -14.10
N SER A 42 10.02 -4.61 -15.27
CA SER A 42 9.81 -3.83 -16.49
C SER A 42 8.33 -3.67 -16.86
N ALA A 43 7.49 -4.66 -16.57
CA ALA A 43 6.07 -4.60 -16.90
C ALA A 43 5.33 -3.65 -15.95
N ALA A 44 5.55 -3.75 -14.64
CA ALA A 44 4.96 -2.83 -13.67
C ALA A 44 5.54 -1.40 -13.83
N ALA A 45 6.83 -1.29 -14.10
CA ALA A 45 7.54 -0.03 -14.31
C ALA A 45 7.02 0.72 -15.54
N SER A 46 6.66 0.02 -16.62
CA SER A 46 6.03 0.66 -17.78
C SER A 46 4.68 1.32 -17.48
N LEU A 47 4.01 0.92 -16.39
CA LEU A 47 2.77 1.51 -15.90
C LEU A 47 2.99 2.55 -14.81
N GLY A 48 4.24 2.88 -14.48
CA GLY A 48 4.57 3.80 -13.39
C GLY A 48 4.44 3.18 -12.00
N ALA A 49 4.52 1.85 -11.87
CA ALA A 49 4.61 1.16 -10.58
C ALA A 49 6.02 0.60 -10.34
N PHE A 50 6.45 0.53 -9.09
CA PHE A 50 7.73 -0.06 -8.73
C PHE A 50 7.65 -0.81 -7.41
N ARG A 51 8.52 -1.82 -7.25
CA ARG A 51 8.49 -2.71 -6.09
C ARG A 51 9.71 -2.48 -5.21
N ILE A 52 9.49 -2.34 -3.92
CA ILE A 52 10.55 -2.32 -2.89
C ILE A 52 10.57 -3.71 -2.26
N ARG A 53 11.67 -4.44 -2.46
CA ARG A 53 11.84 -5.79 -1.92
C ARG A 53 12.47 -5.75 -0.54
N SER A 54 11.97 -6.62 0.34
CA SER A 54 12.44 -6.75 1.72
C SER A 54 12.38 -5.41 2.45
N LEU A 55 11.23 -4.71 2.37
CA LEU A 55 10.95 -3.53 3.18
C LEU A 55 10.82 -3.92 4.66
N LEU A 56 10.17 -5.07 4.91
CA LEU A 56 10.06 -5.71 6.21
C LEU A 56 10.78 -7.05 6.19
N SER A 57 11.35 -7.45 7.34
CA SER A 57 11.70 -8.84 7.58
C SER A 57 10.42 -9.68 7.70
N ARG A 58 10.52 -11.00 7.49
CA ARG A 58 9.37 -11.91 7.70
C ARG A 58 8.83 -11.81 9.13
N ARG A 59 9.70 -11.65 10.13
CA ARG A 59 9.32 -11.48 11.54
C ARG A 59 8.51 -10.21 11.77
N GLU A 60 8.93 -9.09 11.17
CA GLU A 60 8.23 -7.81 11.24
C GLU A 60 6.87 -7.89 10.56
N ALA A 61 6.81 -8.47 9.36
CA ALA A 61 5.57 -8.66 8.60
C ALA A 61 4.55 -9.51 9.39
N GLU A 62 5.00 -10.62 10.00
CA GLU A 62 4.17 -11.41 10.93
C GLU A 62 3.76 -10.61 12.18
N GLY A 63 4.59 -9.68 12.64
CA GLY A 63 4.26 -8.73 13.72
C GLY A 63 3.09 -7.83 13.35
N PHE A 64 3.09 -7.27 12.15
CA PHE A 64 1.95 -6.51 11.63
C PHE A 64 0.70 -7.36 11.52
N VAL A 65 0.79 -8.59 11.01
CA VAL A 65 -0.36 -9.52 10.93
C VAL A 65 -0.95 -9.76 12.32
N ARG A 66 -0.13 -10.11 13.31
CA ARG A 66 -0.60 -10.35 14.69
C ARG A 66 -1.25 -9.12 15.31
N ALA A 67 -0.69 -7.93 15.08
CA ALA A 67 -1.25 -6.69 15.59
C ALA A 67 -2.58 -6.34 14.89
N ALA A 68 -2.67 -6.52 13.56
CA ALA A 68 -3.90 -6.30 12.82
C ALA A 68 -5.01 -7.29 13.24
N ASP A 69 -4.69 -8.57 13.42
CA ASP A 69 -5.63 -9.57 13.94
C ASP A 69 -6.12 -9.21 15.36
N ALA A 70 -5.26 -8.66 16.21
CA ALA A 70 -5.64 -8.20 17.55
C ALA A 70 -6.57 -6.97 17.52
N MET A 71 -6.45 -6.10 16.52
CA MET A 71 -7.37 -4.97 16.30
C MET A 71 -8.71 -5.41 15.71
N GLY A 72 -8.70 -6.51 14.95
CA GLY A 72 -9.88 -7.08 14.31
C GLY A 72 -10.26 -6.39 13.00
N PHE A 73 -10.77 -7.19 12.06
CA PHE A 73 -11.23 -6.71 10.75
C PHE A 73 -12.75 -6.56 10.73
N THR A 74 -13.25 -5.49 10.12
CA THR A 74 -14.66 -5.30 9.81
C THR A 74 -14.94 -5.63 8.35
N ARG A 75 -16.13 -6.13 8.07
CA ARG A 75 -16.65 -6.29 6.71
C ARG A 75 -17.79 -5.30 6.49
N SER A 76 -17.97 -4.88 5.24
CA SER A 76 -19.15 -4.12 4.85
C SER A 76 -20.38 -4.96 5.17
N ALA A 77 -21.35 -4.39 5.87
CA ALA A 77 -22.59 -5.07 6.25
C ALA A 77 -23.59 -5.14 5.08
N SER A 78 -23.33 -4.42 3.97
CA SER A 78 -24.21 -4.38 2.82
C SER A 78 -23.74 -5.34 1.72
N ASP A 79 -24.61 -6.27 1.35
CA ASP A 79 -24.43 -7.11 0.16
C ASP A 79 -24.41 -6.29 -1.16
N SER A 80 -24.81 -5.01 -1.10
CA SER A 80 -24.75 -4.07 -2.21
C SER A 80 -23.38 -3.40 -2.41
N ASP A 81 -22.43 -3.62 -1.50
CA ASP A 81 -21.05 -3.10 -1.65
C ASP A 81 -20.33 -3.96 -2.69
N THR A 82 -20.42 -3.51 -3.94
CA THR A 82 -19.85 -4.22 -5.10
C THR A 82 -18.36 -3.92 -5.28
N GLU A 83 -17.86 -2.86 -4.65
CA GLU A 83 -16.49 -2.38 -4.75
C GLU A 83 -15.56 -3.23 -3.89
N ARG A 84 -15.93 -3.50 -2.62
CA ARG A 84 -15.05 -4.18 -1.67
C ARG A 84 -15.76 -5.25 -0.86
N ARG A 85 -15.28 -6.50 -0.96
CA ARG A 85 -15.84 -7.64 -0.20
C ARG A 85 -14.90 -8.19 0.89
N ASN A 86 -13.63 -7.82 0.83
CA ASN A 86 -12.63 -8.24 1.82
C ASN A 86 -12.80 -7.52 3.16
N GLY A 87 -12.27 -8.12 4.23
CA GLY A 87 -12.17 -7.47 5.53
C GLY A 87 -11.23 -6.26 5.49
N ALA A 88 -11.53 -5.24 6.28
CA ALA A 88 -10.71 -4.03 6.42
C ALA A 88 -10.54 -3.62 7.88
N LEU A 89 -9.44 -2.93 8.14
CA LEU A 89 -9.08 -2.35 9.42
C LEU A 89 -8.49 -0.96 9.14
N SER A 90 -8.86 0.04 9.93
CA SER A 90 -8.18 1.34 9.93
C SER A 90 -7.18 1.39 11.08
N TRP A 91 -5.92 1.69 10.78
CA TRP A 91 -4.85 1.73 11.77
C TRP A 91 -4.08 3.07 11.64
N ALA A 92 -3.98 3.82 12.74
CA ALA A 92 -3.06 4.93 12.91
C ALA A 92 -1.68 4.48 13.43
N LEU A 93 -0.65 4.68 12.62
CA LEU A 93 0.76 4.46 12.96
C LEU A 93 1.23 5.57 13.90
N HIS A 94 1.87 5.20 15.00
CA HIS A 94 2.58 6.15 15.87
C HIS A 94 3.93 6.54 15.24
N ASP A 95 4.48 7.67 15.67
CA ASP A 95 5.64 8.29 15.01
C ASP A 95 6.86 7.38 14.89
N PRO A 96 7.37 6.72 15.96
CA PRO A 96 8.49 5.78 15.83
C PRO A 96 8.35 4.72 14.73
N LEU A 97 7.16 4.12 14.57
CA LEU A 97 6.91 3.13 13.52
C LEU A 97 6.80 3.78 12.14
N ARG A 98 6.11 4.92 12.05
CA ARG A 98 5.91 5.70 10.81
C ARG A 98 7.25 6.18 10.26
N GLU A 99 8.10 6.74 11.12
CA GLU A 99 9.44 7.23 10.79
C GLU A 99 10.36 6.08 10.35
N ALA A 100 10.34 4.94 11.07
CA ALA A 100 11.14 3.79 10.69
C ALA A 100 10.76 3.22 9.32
N LEU A 101 9.46 3.08 9.03
CA LEU A 101 8.97 2.70 7.70
C LEU A 101 9.37 3.73 6.64
N SER A 102 9.13 5.01 6.92
CA SER A 102 9.46 6.12 6.04
C SER A 102 10.95 6.14 5.69
N ALA A 103 11.83 5.94 6.65
CA ALA A 103 13.28 5.89 6.45
C ALA A 103 13.71 4.74 5.52
N ARG A 104 13.02 3.59 5.58
CA ARG A 104 13.28 2.45 4.68
C ARG A 104 12.74 2.68 3.26
N ILE A 105 11.67 3.45 3.11
CA ILE A 105 11.03 3.74 1.81
C ILE A 105 11.72 4.91 1.08
N ALA A 106 12.12 5.94 1.83
CA ALA A 106 12.62 7.22 1.31
C ALA A 106 13.75 7.11 0.25
N PRO A 107 14.69 6.15 0.31
CA PRO A 107 15.72 6.01 -0.72
C PRO A 107 15.21 5.60 -2.10
N PHE A 108 13.99 5.07 -2.19
CA PHE A 108 13.45 4.42 -3.38
C PHE A 108 12.29 5.17 -4.03
N VAL A 109 11.91 6.34 -3.47
CA VAL A 109 10.79 7.13 -3.95
C VAL A 109 11.27 8.51 -4.41
N PRO A 110 10.53 9.17 -5.32
CA PRO A 110 10.88 10.52 -5.75
C PRO A 110 10.96 11.47 -4.55
N ARG A 111 12.07 12.18 -4.39
CA ARG A 111 12.17 13.22 -3.35
C ARG A 111 11.36 14.46 -3.68
N ALA A 112 11.10 14.67 -4.97
CA ALA A 112 10.25 15.73 -5.45
C ALA A 112 9.33 15.23 -6.58
N ILE A 113 8.10 15.74 -6.59
CA ILE A 113 7.11 15.53 -7.63
C ILE A 113 6.71 16.89 -8.17
N CYS A 114 6.79 17.08 -9.49
CA CYS A 114 6.25 18.27 -10.12
C CYS A 114 4.85 17.99 -10.65
N SER A 115 3.89 18.75 -10.14
CA SER A 115 2.52 18.78 -10.64
C SER A 115 2.34 19.96 -11.58
N HIS A 116 1.64 19.75 -12.69
CA HIS A 116 1.22 20.79 -13.61
C HIS A 116 -0.14 20.44 -14.23
N SER A 117 -0.84 21.47 -14.70
CA SER A 117 -2.03 21.35 -15.54
C SER A 117 -1.66 21.64 -17.00
N GLY A 118 -2.12 20.82 -17.95
CA GLY A 118 -1.83 21.00 -19.38
C GLY A 118 -0.41 20.60 -19.84
N GLU A 119 -0.01 20.98 -21.05
CA GLU A 119 1.20 20.48 -21.76
C GLU A 119 2.53 21.17 -21.36
N ALA A 120 2.51 22.21 -20.52
CA ALA A 120 3.66 23.06 -20.20
C ALA A 120 4.67 22.44 -19.19
N ALA A 121 5.24 21.27 -19.53
CA ALA A 121 6.16 20.48 -18.70
C ALA A 121 7.68 20.49 -19.04
N PRO A 122 8.19 20.87 -20.24
CA PRO A 122 9.59 20.58 -20.61
C PRO A 122 10.66 21.30 -19.79
N GLU A 123 10.49 22.60 -19.51
CA GLU A 123 11.53 23.41 -18.85
C GLU A 123 11.73 23.01 -17.38
N ARG A 124 10.65 22.69 -16.66
CA ARG A 124 10.68 22.20 -15.28
C ARG A 124 11.36 20.82 -15.18
N ARG A 125 11.20 19.96 -16.19
CA ARG A 125 11.89 18.65 -16.26
C ARG A 125 13.41 18.80 -16.29
N ALA A 126 13.92 19.70 -17.15
CA ALA A 126 15.36 19.91 -17.33
C ALA A 126 16.03 20.52 -16.08
N GLU A 127 15.32 21.36 -15.33
CA GLU A 127 15.79 21.92 -14.07
C GLU A 127 15.91 20.84 -12.98
N MET A 128 14.87 20.01 -12.81
CA MET A 128 14.90 18.97 -11.79
C MET A 128 15.96 17.89 -12.10
N LEU A 129 16.17 17.54 -13.37
CA LEU A 129 17.25 16.63 -13.76
C LEU A 129 18.62 17.19 -13.37
N ARG A 130 18.84 18.51 -13.52
CA ARG A 130 20.07 19.19 -13.07
C ARG A 130 20.22 19.14 -11.55
N ALA A 131 19.15 19.35 -10.79
CA ALA A 131 19.16 19.29 -9.33
C ALA A 131 19.52 17.88 -8.81
N GLU A 132 18.94 16.83 -9.40
CA GLU A 132 19.24 15.44 -8.99
C GLU A 132 20.67 15.02 -9.40
N ALA A 133 21.16 15.48 -10.56
CA ALA A 133 22.54 15.25 -11.00
C ALA A 133 23.56 15.91 -10.05
N ALA A 134 23.36 17.17 -9.67
CA ALA A 134 24.22 17.88 -8.72
C ALA A 134 24.28 17.19 -7.35
N ARG A 135 23.15 16.63 -6.89
CA ARG A 135 23.07 15.87 -5.64
C ARG A 135 23.84 14.56 -5.69
N ARG A 136 23.72 13.79 -6.79
CA ARG A 136 24.51 12.56 -6.99
C ARG A 136 26.01 12.83 -6.92
N ALA A 137 26.46 13.97 -7.41
CA ALA A 137 27.86 14.39 -7.30
C ALA A 137 28.29 14.66 -5.85
N LEU A 138 27.43 15.27 -5.03
CA LEU A 138 27.68 15.54 -3.60
C LEU A 138 27.76 14.28 -2.72
N LEU A 139 27.05 13.20 -3.09
CA LEU A 139 27.00 11.96 -2.31
C LEU A 139 28.16 10.98 -2.60
N GLY A 140 29.21 11.42 -3.30
CA GLY A 140 30.42 10.61 -3.53
C GLY A 140 30.16 9.43 -4.47
N GLY A 141 30.02 9.73 -5.76
CA GLY A 141 29.83 8.73 -6.83
C GLY A 141 30.87 7.60 -6.77
N GLY A 142 30.37 6.37 -6.62
CA GLY A 142 31.18 5.15 -6.62
C GLY A 142 30.40 3.87 -6.30
N GLY A 143 29.26 3.98 -5.61
CA GLY A 143 28.32 2.87 -5.46
C GLY A 143 27.15 3.00 -6.44
N SER A 144 26.78 1.91 -7.10
CA SER A 144 25.47 1.75 -7.72
C SER A 144 24.39 1.77 -6.63
N ALA A 145 24.10 2.93 -6.06
CA ALA A 145 22.87 3.20 -5.32
C ALA A 145 21.76 3.40 -6.36
N GLY A 146 21.35 2.31 -6.99
CA GLY A 146 20.13 2.28 -7.80
C GLY A 146 18.94 2.54 -6.89
N GLY A 147 18.19 3.62 -7.14
CA GLY A 147 16.94 3.87 -6.42
C GLY A 147 16.41 5.30 -6.43
N GLY A 148 17.26 6.31 -6.62
CA GLY A 148 16.78 7.68 -6.84
C GLY A 148 16.35 7.86 -8.29
N GLY A 149 15.13 7.44 -8.63
CA GLY A 149 14.54 7.67 -9.94
C GLY A 149 14.58 9.14 -10.35
N GLU A 150 14.54 9.42 -11.65
CA GLU A 150 14.37 10.78 -12.17
C GLU A 150 13.25 11.51 -11.42
N PRO A 151 13.32 12.82 -11.23
CA PRO A 151 12.19 13.59 -10.71
C PRO A 151 10.89 13.26 -11.44
N TRP A 152 9.85 12.87 -10.69
CA TRP A 152 8.56 12.50 -11.26
C TRP A 152 7.79 13.77 -11.61
N VAL A 153 7.84 14.17 -12.87
CA VAL A 153 6.91 15.14 -13.44
C VAL A 153 5.62 14.39 -13.80
N ARG A 154 4.49 14.83 -13.26
CA ARG A 154 3.18 14.25 -13.54
C ARG A 154 2.19 15.37 -13.85
N ARG A 155 1.42 15.17 -14.92
CA ARG A 155 0.21 15.96 -15.14
C ARG A 155 -0.85 15.49 -14.14
N CYS A 156 -1.17 16.33 -13.17
CA CYS A 156 -2.15 16.03 -12.15
C CYS A 156 -3.30 17.03 -12.29
N ASP A 157 -4.22 16.74 -13.19
CA ASP A 157 -5.40 17.58 -13.37
C ASP A 157 -6.16 17.66 -12.03
N GLY A 158 -6.40 18.90 -11.58
CA GLY A 158 -7.00 19.16 -10.27
C GLY A 158 -6.05 19.03 -9.08
N ALA A 159 -4.73 18.88 -9.23
CA ALA A 159 -3.78 19.21 -8.16
C ALA A 159 -3.23 20.63 -8.40
N PRO A 160 -2.85 21.39 -7.36
CA PRO A 160 -2.08 22.61 -7.56
C PRO A 160 -0.83 22.38 -8.40
N GLU A 161 -0.42 23.39 -9.15
CA GLU A 161 0.87 23.36 -9.82
C GLU A 161 1.99 23.64 -8.83
N GLY A 162 3.10 22.94 -8.96
CA GLY A 162 4.28 23.20 -8.14
C GLY A 162 5.19 21.99 -7.96
N THR A 163 6.27 22.20 -7.21
CA THR A 163 7.21 21.15 -6.82
C THR A 163 6.90 20.70 -5.42
N TYR A 164 6.37 19.49 -5.29
CA TYR A 164 6.04 18.84 -4.04
C TYR A 164 7.27 18.12 -3.50
N ARG A 165 7.55 18.20 -2.21
CA ARG A 165 8.71 17.55 -1.56
C ARG A 165 8.24 16.42 -0.64
N TYR A 166 8.95 15.30 -0.67
CA TYR A 166 8.63 14.15 0.16
C TYR A 166 8.76 14.48 1.66
N GLU A 167 7.69 14.22 2.41
CA GLU A 167 7.57 14.51 3.87
C GLU A 167 7.36 13.25 4.72
N GLY A 168 7.33 12.08 4.09
CA GLY A 168 7.26 10.79 4.79
C GLY A 168 5.98 10.01 4.53
N LEU A 169 5.64 9.14 5.49
CA LEU A 169 4.47 8.27 5.44
C LEU A 169 3.29 8.89 6.22
N ASN A 170 2.06 8.69 5.74
CA ASN A 170 0.85 9.06 6.45
C ASN A 170 0.64 8.21 7.70
N ALA A 171 0.19 8.80 8.82
CA ALA A 171 -0.08 8.02 10.03
C ALA A 171 -1.27 7.08 9.83
N ARG A 172 -2.34 7.54 9.18
CA ARG A 172 -3.46 6.68 8.82
C ARG A 172 -3.05 5.70 7.72
N CYS A 173 -3.33 4.42 7.95
CA CYS A 173 -3.26 3.37 6.94
C CYS A 173 -4.51 2.48 7.02
N ARG A 174 -4.73 1.69 5.97
CA ARG A 174 -5.74 0.64 5.92
C ARG A 174 -5.05 -0.71 5.84
N VAL A 175 -5.55 -1.70 6.56
CA VAL A 175 -5.13 -3.10 6.42
C VAL A 175 -6.29 -3.91 5.89
N TYR A 176 -6.05 -4.69 4.86
CA TYR A 176 -7.05 -5.48 4.18
C TYR A 176 -6.76 -6.97 4.34
N ARG A 177 -7.82 -7.76 4.55
CA ARG A 177 -7.78 -9.21 4.72
C ARG A 177 -8.70 -9.90 3.72
N TYR A 178 -8.14 -10.74 2.86
CA TYR A 178 -8.86 -11.52 1.85
C TYR A 178 -8.86 -12.98 2.27
N GLU A 179 -10.03 -13.51 2.58
CA GLU A 179 -10.16 -14.94 2.90
C GLU A 179 -9.97 -15.80 1.65
N PRO A 180 -9.40 -17.00 1.80
CA PRO A 180 -9.31 -17.94 0.71
C PRO A 180 -10.70 -18.43 0.28
N GLY A 181 -10.87 -18.71 -1.02
CA GLY A 181 -12.13 -19.23 -1.56
C GLY A 181 -12.69 -18.46 -2.74
N GLY A 182 -12.03 -17.38 -3.15
CA GLY A 182 -12.33 -16.68 -4.40
C GLY A 182 -13.42 -15.59 -4.31
N SER A 183 -14.05 -15.40 -3.16
CA SER A 183 -15.14 -14.41 -2.99
C SER A 183 -14.65 -12.99 -2.65
N ASP A 184 -13.61 -12.91 -1.82
CA ASP A 184 -13.05 -11.64 -1.36
C ASP A 184 -12.25 -11.00 -2.49
N ARG A 185 -12.58 -9.76 -2.83
CA ARG A 185 -11.88 -8.95 -3.83
C ARG A 185 -12.02 -7.48 -3.52
N PHE A 186 -11.16 -6.69 -4.16
CA PHE A 186 -11.31 -5.24 -4.27
C PHE A 186 -11.37 -4.93 -5.76
N ALA A 187 -12.53 -4.46 -6.22
CA ALA A 187 -12.80 -4.15 -7.61
C ALA A 187 -11.79 -3.13 -8.20
N PRO A 188 -11.67 -3.05 -9.53
CA PRO A 188 -10.88 -2.03 -10.21
C PRO A 188 -11.20 -0.61 -9.71
N HIS A 189 -10.19 0.10 -9.23
CA HIS A 189 -10.30 1.48 -8.75
C HIS A 189 -8.98 2.24 -8.88
N PHE A 190 -9.06 3.57 -8.76
CA PHE A 190 -7.90 4.43 -8.52
C PHE A 190 -7.82 4.72 -7.03
N ASP A 191 -6.60 4.70 -6.48
CA ASP A 191 -6.38 5.30 -5.16
C ASP A 191 -6.39 6.82 -5.31
N GLU A 192 -7.22 7.49 -4.51
CA GLU A 192 -7.29 8.95 -4.46
C GLU A 192 -6.32 9.53 -3.43
N CYS A 193 -5.93 10.80 -3.62
CA CYS A 193 -5.08 11.52 -2.69
C CYS A 193 -5.77 11.75 -1.33
N TRP A 194 -4.99 11.68 -0.25
CA TRP A 194 -5.45 11.87 1.12
C TRP A 194 -4.65 12.97 1.83
N PRO A 195 -5.28 13.67 2.78
CA PRO A 195 -4.55 14.57 3.66
C PRO A 195 -3.58 13.84 4.56
N GLY A 196 -2.51 14.56 4.92
CA GLY A 196 -1.59 14.14 5.97
C GLY A 196 -2.31 13.99 7.31
N SER A 197 -1.90 12.98 8.06
CA SER A 197 -2.31 12.78 9.45
C SER A 197 -1.11 12.37 10.32
N THR A 198 -1.21 12.73 11.60
CA THR A 198 -0.27 12.40 12.68
C THR A 198 -1.06 11.79 13.84
N LEU A 199 -0.48 10.83 14.56
CA LEU A 199 -1.09 10.28 15.77
C LEU A 199 -0.60 11.03 17.00
N ALA A 200 -1.49 11.77 17.67
CA ALA A 200 -1.20 12.35 18.97
C ALA A 200 -1.51 11.32 20.07
N LEU A 201 -0.53 11.05 20.92
CA LEU A 201 -0.68 10.25 22.14
C LEU A 201 -0.67 11.19 23.35
N LYS A 202 -1.69 11.13 24.21
CA LYS A 202 -1.73 11.89 25.47
C LYS A 202 -1.60 10.93 26.67
N GLY A 203 -0.70 11.24 27.61
CA GLY A 203 -0.61 10.62 28.95
C GLY A 203 -0.61 11.73 30.02
N THR A 204 -1.04 11.54 31.26
CA THR A 204 -0.72 10.40 32.15
C THR A 204 -1.81 10.17 33.22
N GLY A 205 -2.42 8.98 33.24
CA GLY A 205 -3.32 8.55 34.30
C GLY A 205 -4.37 7.53 33.84
N GLY A 206 -4.09 6.24 33.99
CA GLY A 206 -5.07 5.14 33.89
C GLY A 206 -5.66 4.81 32.50
N GLY A 207 -5.58 5.70 31.51
CA GLY A 207 -6.00 5.45 30.13
C GLY A 207 -5.20 6.29 29.14
N GLU A 208 -4.53 5.63 28.18
CA GLU A 208 -3.90 6.32 27.05
C GLU A 208 -5.01 6.78 26.09
N GLU A 209 -5.10 8.08 25.83
CA GLU A 209 -5.96 8.61 24.77
C GLU A 209 -5.12 8.77 23.50
N ALA A 210 -5.51 8.05 22.45
CA ALA A 210 -4.91 8.15 21.13
C ALA A 210 -5.86 8.91 20.20
N THR A 211 -5.41 10.05 19.67
CA THR A 211 -6.20 10.87 18.74
C THR A 211 -5.47 11.04 17.42
N LEU A 212 -6.09 10.61 16.33
CA LEU A 212 -5.60 10.94 14.98
C LEU A 212 -5.89 12.41 14.70
N VAL A 213 -4.83 13.17 14.44
CA VAL A 213 -4.88 14.58 14.06
C VAL A 213 -4.61 14.67 12.57
N TYR A 214 -5.51 15.30 11.82
CA TYR A 214 -5.27 15.62 10.41
C TYR A 214 -4.44 16.91 10.34
N ASP A 215 -3.32 16.87 9.62
CA ASP A 215 -2.32 17.95 9.63
C ASP A 215 -2.57 19.02 8.57
N GLY A 216 -3.61 18.83 7.77
CA GLY A 216 -3.91 19.73 6.67
C GLY A 216 -5.03 19.16 5.82
N TRP A 217 -5.80 20.06 5.23
CA TRP A 217 -7.00 19.82 4.42
C TRP A 217 -8.29 19.47 5.17
N THR A 218 -9.24 20.37 5.08
CA THR A 218 -10.66 20.04 5.14
C THR A 218 -11.03 19.44 3.79
N TYR A 219 -11.58 18.21 3.70
CA TYR A 219 -12.43 17.82 2.54
C TYR A 219 -13.63 18.77 2.54
N GLY A 220 -13.38 19.96 2.05
CA GLY A 220 -14.28 21.06 1.89
C GLY A 220 -14.00 21.60 0.50
N ALA A 221 -14.19 20.75 -0.49
CA ALA A 221 -15.12 21.21 -1.49
C ALA A 221 -16.44 21.41 -0.72
N ASP A 222 -16.69 22.64 -0.26
CA ASP A 222 -18.03 23.14 -0.56
C ASP A 222 -18.26 22.94 -2.08
N ALA A 223 -19.49 22.97 -2.54
CA ALA A 223 -19.85 22.63 -3.92
C ALA A 223 -19.17 23.47 -5.05
N THR A 224 -18.06 24.18 -4.76
CA THR A 224 -17.33 25.15 -5.58
C THR A 224 -16.04 24.61 -6.23
N ALA A 225 -15.63 23.37 -5.97
CA ALA A 225 -14.49 22.70 -6.64
C ALA A 225 -13.12 23.42 -6.56
N THR A 226 -12.96 24.40 -5.67
CA THR A 226 -11.71 25.16 -5.53
C THR A 226 -10.91 24.65 -4.35
N TRP A 227 -9.64 24.32 -4.57
CA TRP A 227 -8.78 23.87 -3.48
C TRP A 227 -8.33 25.02 -2.58
N GLN A 228 -8.46 24.83 -1.26
CA GLN A 228 -7.93 25.74 -0.26
C GLN A 228 -6.76 25.07 0.47
N TRP A 229 -5.60 25.73 0.46
CA TRP A 229 -4.36 25.20 1.03
C TRP A 229 -3.80 26.14 2.09
N GLY A 230 -3.33 25.55 3.19
CA GLY A 230 -2.47 26.19 4.17
C GLY A 230 -0.98 25.97 3.87
N PRO A 231 -0.07 26.84 4.37
CA PRO A 231 1.38 26.74 4.15
C PRO A 231 2.06 25.44 4.65
N ARG A 232 1.34 24.58 5.37
CA ARG A 232 1.85 23.33 5.96
C ARG A 232 1.04 22.09 5.56
N ASP A 233 0.13 22.24 4.61
CA ASP A 233 -0.69 21.12 4.16
C ASP A 233 0.18 20.06 3.48
N ARG A 234 -0.05 18.81 3.87
CA ARG A 234 0.59 17.63 3.28
C ARG A 234 -0.47 16.81 2.58
N VAL A 235 -0.18 16.38 1.36
CA VAL A 235 -1.08 15.56 0.56
C VAL A 235 -0.34 14.36 0.02
N SER A 236 -1.01 13.22 -0.09
CA SER A 236 -0.40 12.05 -0.69
C SER A 236 -0.37 12.11 -2.21
N HIS A 237 0.72 11.62 -2.81
CA HIS A 237 0.84 11.49 -4.27
C HIS A 237 1.02 10.05 -4.74
N LEU A 238 1.49 9.17 -3.83
CA LEU A 238 1.80 7.78 -4.13
C LEU A 238 1.17 6.88 -3.07
N SER A 239 0.60 5.78 -3.51
CA SER A 239 0.20 4.68 -2.64
C SER A 239 1.40 3.77 -2.36
N VAL A 240 1.42 3.15 -1.19
CA VAL A 240 2.32 2.05 -0.85
C VAL A 240 1.51 0.87 -0.30
N LEU A 241 1.52 -0.25 -1.04
CA LEU A 241 0.96 -1.53 -0.62
C LEU A 241 2.07 -2.39 -0.03
N VAL A 242 2.07 -2.61 1.27
CA VAL A 242 3.00 -3.52 1.95
C VAL A 242 2.33 -4.88 2.10
N TYR A 243 2.87 -5.90 1.45
CA TYR A 243 2.39 -7.27 1.54
C TYR A 243 2.87 -7.88 2.87
N LEU A 244 1.96 -8.22 3.76
CA LEU A 244 2.30 -8.65 5.12
C LEU A 244 2.47 -10.17 5.24
N ASN A 245 1.99 -10.93 4.26
CA ASN A 245 2.18 -12.36 4.17
C ASN A 245 2.18 -12.86 2.72
N ASP A 246 2.45 -14.16 2.55
CA ASP A 246 2.46 -14.87 1.28
C ASP A 246 2.08 -16.36 1.49
N GLY A 247 2.31 -17.21 0.49
CA GLY A 247 2.07 -18.65 0.59
C GLY A 247 0.63 -19.07 0.26
N PHE A 248 -0.09 -18.24 -0.50
CA PHE A 248 -1.43 -18.51 -1.00
C PHE A 248 -1.48 -18.39 -2.53
N PRO A 249 -2.33 -19.18 -3.20
CA PRO A 249 -2.55 -19.04 -4.64
C PRO A 249 -3.47 -17.86 -4.97
N GLY A 250 -3.21 -17.17 -6.08
CA GLY A 250 -3.93 -15.96 -6.44
C GLY A 250 -3.57 -14.78 -5.54
N GLY A 251 -4.52 -13.87 -5.32
CA GLY A 251 -4.32 -12.72 -4.44
C GLY A 251 -3.40 -11.65 -5.03
N GLU A 252 -3.16 -11.63 -6.33
CA GLU A 252 -2.33 -10.63 -6.99
C GLU A 252 -2.91 -9.22 -6.85
N THR A 253 -2.04 -8.21 -6.86
CA THR A 253 -2.47 -6.85 -7.23
C THR A 253 -2.38 -6.77 -8.76
N ALA A 254 -3.50 -6.63 -9.45
CA ALA A 254 -3.50 -6.50 -10.90
C ALA A 254 -3.55 -5.02 -11.29
N LEU A 255 -2.56 -4.60 -12.07
CA LEU A 255 -2.42 -3.26 -12.63
C LEU A 255 -3.03 -3.28 -14.02
N LEU A 256 -4.06 -2.45 -14.25
CA LEU A 256 -4.90 -2.53 -15.44
C LEU A 256 -4.49 -1.45 -16.44
N GLN A 257 -4.36 -1.85 -17.71
CA GLN A 257 -4.13 -0.92 -18.81
C GLN A 257 -5.47 -0.43 -19.37
N GLU A 258 -5.66 0.89 -19.40
CA GLU A 258 -6.84 1.52 -20.00
C GLU A 258 -6.69 1.62 -21.53
N ASP A 259 -6.58 0.49 -22.22
CA ASP A 259 -6.51 0.47 -23.69
C ASP A 259 -7.87 0.07 -24.27
N GLY A 260 -8.47 0.98 -25.04
CA GLY A 260 -9.82 0.91 -25.64
C GLY A 260 -10.04 -0.23 -26.64
N GLY A 261 -10.02 -1.48 -26.17
CA GLY A 261 -10.43 -2.64 -26.95
C GLY A 261 -10.04 -4.02 -26.42
N GLY A 262 -9.23 -4.14 -25.35
CA GLY A 262 -8.84 -5.46 -24.84
C GLY A 262 -7.92 -5.49 -23.62
N GLY A 263 -8.01 -4.46 -22.75
CA GLY A 263 -7.07 -4.13 -21.66
C GLY A 263 -6.33 -5.30 -21.03
N GLY A 264 -5.00 -5.29 -21.18
CA GLY A 264 -4.09 -6.19 -20.49
C GLY A 264 -4.01 -5.89 -18.99
N SER A 265 -3.49 -6.84 -18.22
CA SER A 265 -3.18 -6.62 -16.81
C SER A 265 -1.78 -7.12 -16.46
N VAL A 266 -1.03 -6.33 -15.70
CA VAL A 266 0.24 -6.74 -15.09
C VAL A 266 -0.05 -7.17 -13.66
N CYS A 267 0.21 -8.44 -13.34
CA CYS A 267 -0.09 -8.99 -12.01
C CYS A 267 1.14 -9.01 -11.12
N VAL A 268 1.07 -8.33 -9.98
CA VAL A 268 2.11 -8.35 -8.96
C VAL A 268 1.72 -9.35 -7.86
N ALA A 269 2.46 -10.45 -7.78
CA ALA A 269 2.27 -11.47 -6.76
C ALA A 269 2.76 -10.95 -5.38
N PRO A 270 1.95 -11.11 -4.31
CA PRO A 270 2.35 -10.76 -2.95
C PRO A 270 3.56 -11.58 -2.50
N SER A 271 4.51 -10.92 -1.84
CA SER A 271 5.57 -11.59 -1.10
C SER A 271 5.74 -10.89 0.24
N ALA A 272 5.79 -11.68 1.32
CA ALA A 272 5.81 -11.14 2.67
C ALA A 272 7.00 -10.19 2.88
N GLY A 273 6.68 -8.96 3.28
CA GLY A 273 7.64 -7.89 3.54
C GLY A 273 8.05 -7.07 2.32
N ASP A 274 7.54 -7.37 1.12
CA ASP A 274 7.71 -6.51 -0.05
C ASP A 274 6.63 -5.43 -0.09
N ALA A 275 6.93 -4.33 -0.79
CA ALA A 275 5.98 -3.26 -1.05
C ALA A 275 5.87 -2.92 -2.53
N LEU A 276 4.68 -2.52 -2.96
CA LEU A 276 4.39 -1.99 -4.29
C LEU A 276 3.99 -0.52 -4.17
N CYS A 277 4.61 0.35 -4.95
CA CYS A 277 4.35 1.78 -4.99
C CYS A 277 3.87 2.22 -6.37
N PHE A 278 2.90 3.14 -6.43
CA PHE A 278 2.35 3.68 -7.67
C PHE A 278 1.65 5.03 -7.44
N GLY A 279 1.38 5.76 -8.52
CA GLY A 279 0.76 7.08 -8.49
C GLY A 279 -0.72 7.07 -8.11
N GLN A 280 -1.13 8.05 -7.31
CA GLN A 280 -2.54 8.30 -6.95
C GLN A 280 -3.21 9.24 -7.94
N SER A 281 -4.53 9.11 -8.02
CA SER A 281 -5.46 10.04 -8.66
C SER A 281 -5.68 11.27 -7.78
N PHE A 282 -5.96 12.40 -8.43
CA PHE A 282 -6.39 13.65 -7.81
C PHE A 282 -7.82 14.02 -8.23
N ALA A 283 -8.53 13.11 -8.91
CA ALA A 283 -9.87 13.38 -9.42
C ALA A 283 -10.87 13.58 -8.27
N LEU A 284 -10.73 12.83 -7.18
CA LEU A 284 -11.61 12.85 -6.00
C LEU A 284 -13.10 12.72 -6.36
N GLY A 285 -13.40 11.97 -7.42
CA GLY A 285 -14.75 11.82 -7.95
C GLY A 285 -15.37 13.10 -8.52
N ARG A 286 -14.59 14.17 -8.77
CA ARG A 286 -15.09 15.42 -9.32
C ARG A 286 -15.48 15.26 -10.79
N PRO A 287 -16.69 15.69 -11.19
CA PRO A 287 -17.12 15.65 -12.58
C PRO A 287 -16.15 16.43 -13.49
N GLY A 288 -15.73 15.81 -14.59
CA GLY A 288 -14.85 16.45 -15.59
C GLY A 288 -13.36 16.50 -15.25
N VAL A 289 -12.94 15.97 -14.10
CA VAL A 289 -11.52 15.81 -13.76
C VAL A 289 -11.11 14.37 -14.06
N CYS A 290 -10.25 14.17 -15.06
CA CYS A 290 -9.68 12.86 -15.35
C CYS A 290 -8.71 12.44 -14.24
N PRO A 291 -8.53 11.13 -13.98
CA PRO A 291 -7.42 10.65 -13.16
C PRO A 291 -6.10 11.24 -13.66
N SER A 292 -5.21 11.58 -12.73
CA SER A 292 -3.91 12.16 -13.07
C SER A 292 -3.10 11.20 -13.96
N GLU A 293 -2.26 11.74 -14.84
CA GLU A 293 -1.39 10.94 -15.69
C GLU A 293 -0.51 10.06 -14.78
N ARG A 294 -0.51 8.74 -15.00
CA ARG A 294 0.11 7.71 -14.14
C ARG A 294 -0.59 7.42 -12.80
N ALA A 295 -1.83 7.88 -12.59
CA ALA A 295 -2.69 7.26 -11.60
C ALA A 295 -2.97 5.83 -12.07
N LEU A 296 -2.80 4.86 -11.18
CA LEU A 296 -2.82 3.47 -11.61
C LEU A 296 -4.17 2.82 -11.28
N LEU A 297 -4.92 2.48 -12.32
CA LEU A 297 -6.11 1.64 -12.19
C LEU A 297 -5.65 0.24 -11.75
N HIS A 298 -6.18 -0.23 -10.63
CA HIS A 298 -5.75 -1.51 -10.08
C HIS A 298 -6.87 -2.22 -9.31
N GLU A 299 -6.70 -3.52 -9.12
CA GLU A 299 -7.60 -4.36 -8.32
C GLU A 299 -6.82 -5.28 -7.38
N GLY A 300 -7.49 -5.69 -6.29
CA GLY A 300 -7.02 -6.76 -5.43
C GLY A 300 -7.72 -8.06 -5.80
N ARG A 301 -7.02 -8.96 -6.50
CA ARG A 301 -7.59 -10.23 -6.95
C ARG A 301 -7.93 -11.17 -5.79
N PRO A 302 -8.90 -12.07 -5.98
CA PRO A 302 -9.23 -13.05 -4.95
C PRO A 302 -8.09 -14.01 -4.65
N VAL A 303 -8.03 -14.43 -3.39
CA VAL A 303 -7.22 -15.58 -2.99
C VAL A 303 -7.96 -16.85 -3.39
N ALA A 304 -7.32 -17.67 -4.22
CA ALA A 304 -7.92 -18.90 -4.70
C ALA A 304 -8.08 -19.91 -3.55
N ALA A 305 -9.04 -20.83 -3.73
CA ALA A 305 -9.12 -21.99 -2.86
C ALA A 305 -7.86 -22.86 -3.02
N ALA A 306 -7.61 -23.76 -2.07
CA ALA A 306 -6.60 -24.79 -2.24
C ALA A 306 -6.89 -25.55 -3.56
N PRO A 307 -5.90 -25.74 -4.45
CA PRO A 307 -6.13 -26.57 -5.62
C PRO A 307 -6.56 -27.97 -5.16
N PRO A 308 -7.59 -28.58 -5.78
CA PRO A 308 -7.88 -29.98 -5.52
C PRO A 308 -6.61 -30.77 -5.81
N ARG A 309 -6.21 -31.69 -4.91
CA ARG A 309 -5.06 -32.55 -5.18
C ARG A 309 -5.28 -33.18 -6.54
N ALA A 310 -4.31 -33.04 -7.45
CA ALA A 310 -4.20 -33.94 -8.58
C ALA A 310 -4.27 -35.34 -7.99
N SER A 311 -5.32 -36.10 -8.33
CA SER A 311 -5.36 -37.51 -8.02
C SER A 311 -4.05 -38.05 -8.59
N ALA A 312 -3.15 -38.50 -7.70
CA ALA A 312 -1.98 -39.22 -8.13
C ALA A 312 -2.55 -40.31 -9.04
N THR A 313 -2.25 -40.24 -10.34
CA THR A 313 -2.52 -41.32 -11.28
C THR A 313 -1.73 -42.48 -10.74
N THR A 314 -2.39 -43.28 -9.89
CA THR A 314 -1.85 -44.51 -9.37
C THR A 314 -1.71 -45.38 -10.61
N ARG A 315 -0.49 -45.44 -11.14
CA ARG A 315 -0.11 -46.49 -12.07
C ARG A 315 -0.55 -47.79 -11.40
N ALA A 316 -1.46 -48.52 -12.06
CA ALA A 316 -2.01 -49.74 -11.50
C ALA A 316 -0.85 -50.62 -11.02
N PRO A 317 -0.82 -51.03 -9.73
CA PRO A 317 0.29 -51.80 -9.20
C PRO A 317 0.37 -53.11 -9.97
N THR A 318 1.57 -53.46 -10.38
CA THR A 318 1.82 -54.71 -11.11
C THR A 318 1.43 -55.90 -10.24
N ARG A 319 1.06 -57.03 -10.86
CA ARG A 319 0.65 -58.26 -10.15
C ARG A 319 1.67 -58.73 -9.10
N ARG A 320 2.93 -58.29 -9.22
CA ARG A 320 4.04 -58.57 -8.31
C ARG A 320 4.02 -57.72 -7.02
N GLU A 321 3.52 -56.49 -7.07
CA GLU A 321 3.43 -55.57 -5.92
C GLU A 321 2.26 -55.93 -5.00
N ARG A 322 1.16 -56.45 -5.56
CA ARG A 322 -0.02 -56.90 -4.79
C ARG A 322 0.26 -58.06 -3.84
N ARG A 323 1.31 -58.86 -4.08
CA ARG A 323 1.67 -60.01 -3.22
C ARG A 323 2.54 -59.65 -2.01
N ARG A 324 3.06 -58.42 -1.92
CA ARG A 324 3.95 -58.00 -0.81
C ARG A 324 3.30 -57.09 0.23
N SER A 325 2.17 -56.44 -0.06
CA SER A 325 1.51 -55.54 0.89
C SER A 325 0.52 -56.29 1.78
N GLY A 326 1.03 -57.14 2.66
CA GLY A 326 0.28 -57.58 3.84
C GLY A 326 0.08 -56.41 4.80
N ARG A 327 -1.17 -56.13 5.17
CA ARG A 327 -1.61 -55.27 6.28
C ARG A 327 -0.69 -54.09 6.62
N ARG A 328 -0.88 -52.95 5.94
CA ARG A 328 -0.71 -51.64 6.59
C ARG A 328 -2.00 -50.88 6.43
N GLY A 329 -2.60 -50.50 7.56
CA GLY A 329 -3.81 -49.70 7.62
C GLY A 329 -3.64 -48.45 6.77
N GLY A 330 -4.67 -48.14 5.98
CA GLY A 330 -4.72 -46.90 5.22
C GLY A 330 -4.59 -45.73 6.17
N VAL A 331 -3.47 -45.01 6.06
CA VAL A 331 -3.35 -43.67 6.63
C VAL A 331 -4.37 -42.84 5.88
N ARG A 332 -5.46 -42.43 6.54
CA ARG A 332 -6.35 -41.39 6.01
C ARG A 332 -5.46 -40.20 5.65
N ALA A 333 -5.53 -39.75 4.40
CA ALA A 333 -4.88 -38.51 4.01
C ALA A 333 -5.41 -37.42 4.93
N ALA A 334 -4.55 -36.91 5.82
CA ALA A 334 -4.88 -35.72 6.59
C ALA A 334 -5.04 -34.58 5.57
N ASP A 335 -6.19 -33.92 5.61
CA ASP A 335 -6.46 -32.74 4.80
C ASP A 335 -5.33 -31.72 5.04
N ALA A 336 -4.69 -31.27 3.96
CA ALA A 336 -3.74 -30.16 4.07
C ALA A 336 -4.49 -28.94 4.62
N PRO A 337 -3.89 -28.15 5.53
CA PRO A 337 -4.54 -26.96 6.05
C PRO A 337 -4.90 -26.02 4.89
N PRO A 338 -6.03 -25.30 4.97
CA PRO A 338 -6.40 -24.34 3.93
C PRO A 338 -5.31 -23.26 3.79
N PRO A 339 -5.15 -22.66 2.59
CA PRO A 339 -4.20 -21.58 2.40
C PRO A 339 -4.51 -20.43 3.35
N PRO A 340 -3.50 -19.70 3.83
CA PRO A 340 -3.73 -18.54 4.69
C PRO A 340 -4.48 -17.44 3.91
N ALA A 341 -5.23 -16.61 4.64
CA ALA A 341 -5.78 -15.37 4.09
C ALA A 341 -4.65 -14.43 3.63
N LYS A 342 -4.87 -13.63 2.58
CA LYS A 342 -3.95 -12.55 2.20
C LYS A 342 -4.17 -11.35 3.12
N ILE A 343 -3.08 -10.78 3.64
CA ILE A 343 -3.09 -9.53 4.41
C ILE A 343 -2.15 -8.51 3.77
N VAL A 344 -2.68 -7.33 3.48
CA VAL A 344 -1.94 -6.23 2.84
C VAL A 344 -2.26 -4.93 3.56
N MET A 345 -1.23 -4.13 3.86
CA MET A 345 -1.39 -2.77 4.37
C MET A 345 -1.26 -1.78 3.23
N ARG A 346 -2.23 -0.88 3.07
CA ARG A 346 -2.13 0.31 2.22
C ARG A 346 -1.85 1.52 3.09
N SER A 347 -0.81 2.26 2.76
CA SER A 347 -0.56 3.60 3.30
C SER A 347 -0.21 4.54 2.15
N ASP A 348 0.05 5.80 2.48
CA ASP A 348 0.12 6.91 1.54
C ASP A 348 1.41 7.71 1.79
N LEU A 349 2.16 8.00 0.73
CA LEU A 349 3.39 8.80 0.81
C LEU A 349 3.04 10.28 0.65
N LEU A 350 3.34 11.03 1.71
CA LEU A 350 3.01 12.44 1.84
C LEU A 350 4.06 13.32 1.18
N TYR A 351 3.57 14.35 0.51
CA TYR A 351 4.36 15.43 -0.02
C TYR A 351 3.78 16.77 0.39
N TRP A 352 4.65 17.74 0.55
CA TRP A 352 4.31 19.13 0.87
C TRP A 352 4.65 20.04 -0.30
N ILE A 353 3.79 21.02 -0.57
CA ILE A 353 4.04 22.07 -1.56
C ILE A 353 4.68 23.25 -0.83
N PRO A 354 5.93 23.63 -1.12
CA PRO A 354 6.49 24.87 -0.65
C PRO A 354 5.62 26.04 -1.17
N PRO A 355 5.33 27.06 -0.34
CA PRO A 355 4.73 28.29 -0.84
C PRO A 355 5.62 28.84 -1.98
N PRO A 356 5.04 29.47 -3.01
CA PRO A 356 5.83 30.10 -4.07
C PRO A 356 6.83 31.07 -3.42
N GLU A 357 8.11 30.94 -3.80
CA GLU A 357 9.16 31.87 -3.35
C GLU A 357 8.74 33.29 -3.73
N SER A 358 8.68 34.18 -2.74
CA SER A 358 8.23 35.58 -2.88
C SER A 358 9.28 36.47 -3.51
#